data_AF-A0A3P3TYN2-F1
#
_entry.id   AF-A0A3P3TYN2-F1
#
_cell.length_a   1.000
_cell.length_b   1.000
_cell.length_c   1.000
_cell.angle_alpha   90.00
_cell.angle_beta   90.00
_cell.angle_gamma   90.00
#
_symmetry.space_group_name_H-M   'P 1'
#
loop_
_entity.id
_entity.type
_entity.pdbx_description
1 polymer ?
#
loop_
_entity_poly.entity_id
_entity_poly.type
_entity_poly.pdbx_seq_one_letter_code
_entity_poly.pdbx_strand_id
1 'polypeptide(L)'
;MSRKISQAGIRLIQNFEGCRLTAYKPVPTETYWTIGWGHYGPDVKQGMTITQAQADAMLVNDLAKYEAYVNNPAYVPVTAQLNQNQFDALTSFCYNCGAGNLRSLCKGRTIAQIAGNLPKYNKAGGKVLKGLVRRREAELKLFNAKCEGDDEDMAMDKAKVIANGKKIDDGYIIDGHVYVPLRAAGEAFGAKFDWDNKTKTATITAK
;
A
#
# COMPACT_ATOMS: atom_id res chain seq x y z
N MET A 1 7.09 11.77 -3.79
CA MET A 1 7.76 10.52 -3.37
C MET A 1 7.20 9.36 -4.18
N SER A 2 8.02 8.36 -4.48
CA SER A 2 7.57 7.12 -5.16
C SER A 2 6.91 6.20 -4.13
N ARG A 3 5.64 5.82 -4.34
CA ARG A 3 4.93 4.90 -3.44
C ARG A 3 5.43 3.46 -3.62
N LYS A 4 5.30 2.66 -2.57
CA LYS A 4 5.65 1.24 -2.53
C LYS A 4 4.41 0.43 -2.16
N ILE A 5 4.33 -0.80 -2.63
CA ILE A 5 3.17 -1.65 -2.34
C ILE A 5 3.13 -1.98 -0.85
N SER A 6 1.94 -1.94 -0.25
CA SER A 6 1.76 -2.33 1.15
C SER A 6 1.57 -3.85 1.30
N GLN A 7 1.54 -4.33 2.54
CA GLN A 7 1.22 -5.72 2.83
C GLN A 7 -0.19 -6.12 2.36
N ALA A 8 -1.14 -5.19 2.29
CA ALA A 8 -2.48 -5.47 1.76
C ALA A 8 -2.42 -5.82 0.26
N GLY A 9 -1.66 -5.03 -0.53
CA GLY A 9 -1.38 -5.31 -1.93
C GLY A 9 -0.64 -6.63 -2.15
N ILE A 10 0.39 -6.91 -1.34
CA ILE A 10 1.14 -8.18 -1.42
C ILE A 10 0.22 -9.37 -1.16
N ARG A 11 -0.58 -9.34 -0.08
CA ARG A 11 -1.54 -10.41 0.25
C ARG A 11 -2.57 -10.60 -0.85
N LEU A 12 -3.04 -9.50 -1.46
CA LEU A 12 -3.98 -9.58 -2.58
C LEU A 12 -3.38 -10.36 -3.75
N ILE A 13 -2.13 -10.09 -4.12
CA ILE A 13 -1.42 -10.84 -5.17
C ILE A 13 -1.27 -12.30 -4.78
N GLN A 14 -0.77 -12.59 -3.57
CA GLN A 14 -0.58 -13.95 -3.06
C GLN A 14 -1.88 -14.78 -3.04
N ASN A 15 -3.05 -14.15 -2.84
CA ASN A 15 -4.34 -14.84 -2.88
C ASN A 15 -4.74 -15.33 -4.29
N PHE A 16 -4.17 -14.76 -5.35
CA PHE A 16 -4.48 -15.11 -6.74
C PHE A 16 -3.34 -15.83 -7.46
N GLU A 17 -2.10 -15.65 -7.02
CA GLU A 17 -0.95 -16.36 -7.54
C GLU A 17 -0.76 -17.71 -6.82
N GLY A 18 -0.29 -18.72 -7.54
CA GLY A 18 0.16 -19.96 -6.91
C GLY A 18 1.63 -19.86 -6.51
N CYS A 19 1.97 -20.22 -5.27
CA CYS A 19 3.37 -20.37 -4.86
C CYS A 19 3.87 -21.79 -5.15
N ARG A 20 4.99 -21.93 -5.86
CA ARG A 20 5.70 -23.20 -6.04
C ARG A 20 7.14 -23.11 -5.53
N LEU A 21 7.43 -23.84 -4.47
CA LEU A 21 8.74 -23.83 -3.81
C LEU A 21 9.82 -24.64 -4.54
N THR A 22 9.44 -25.35 -5.61
CA THR A 22 10.37 -26.05 -6.50
C THR A 22 10.22 -25.48 -7.91
N ALA A 23 11.35 -25.22 -8.56
CA ALA A 23 11.38 -24.71 -9.93
C ALA A 23 10.62 -25.63 -10.90
N TYR A 24 9.82 -25.04 -11.77
CA TYR A 24 9.04 -25.75 -12.78
C TYR A 24 9.00 -24.99 -14.11
N LYS A 25 8.64 -25.68 -15.19
CA LYS A 25 8.28 -25.07 -16.47
C LYS A 25 6.77 -25.21 -16.71
N PRO A 26 6.00 -24.12 -16.73
CA PRO A 26 4.60 -24.14 -17.17
C PRO A 26 4.45 -24.71 -18.58
N VAL A 27 5.35 -24.32 -19.49
CA VAL A 27 5.45 -24.85 -20.85
C VAL A 27 6.87 -25.34 -21.08
N PRO A 28 7.08 -26.59 -21.57
CA PRO A 28 8.42 -27.16 -21.72
C PRO A 28 9.39 -26.33 -22.58
N THR A 29 8.85 -25.54 -23.50
CA THR A 29 9.60 -24.70 -24.45
C THR A 29 10.03 -23.34 -23.88
N GLU A 30 9.66 -23.00 -22.64
CA GLU A 30 10.11 -21.75 -22.01
C GLU A 30 11.63 -21.73 -21.84
N THR A 31 12.23 -20.55 -22.01
CA THR A 31 13.69 -20.36 -21.92
C THR A 31 14.20 -20.57 -20.50
N TYR A 32 13.52 -19.97 -19.52
CA TYR A 32 13.90 -20.05 -18.11
C TYR A 32 12.90 -20.90 -17.30
N TRP A 33 13.22 -21.11 -16.03
CA TRP A 33 12.35 -21.80 -15.08
C TRP A 33 11.57 -20.78 -14.25
N THR A 34 10.42 -21.20 -13.73
CA THR A 34 9.57 -20.41 -12.83
C THR A 34 9.61 -20.98 -11.42
N ILE A 35 9.66 -20.13 -10.40
CA ILE A 35 9.63 -20.52 -8.98
C ILE A 35 8.91 -19.47 -8.11
N GLY A 36 8.56 -19.83 -6.88
CA GLY A 36 7.90 -18.94 -5.92
C GLY A 36 6.52 -18.50 -6.42
N TRP A 37 6.23 -17.21 -6.32
CA TRP A 37 4.96 -16.59 -6.72
C TRP A 37 4.87 -16.24 -8.22
N GLY A 38 5.76 -16.80 -9.05
CA GLY A 38 5.84 -16.52 -10.48
C GLY A 38 7.15 -15.89 -10.95
N HIS A 39 8.20 -15.93 -10.12
CA HIS A 39 9.52 -15.43 -10.49
C HIS A 39 10.09 -16.27 -11.66
N TYR A 40 10.46 -15.60 -12.75
CA TYR A 40 10.95 -16.21 -13.99
C TYR A 40 12.23 -15.51 -14.43
N GLY A 41 13.34 -16.24 -14.44
CA GLY A 41 14.65 -15.64 -14.72
C GLY A 41 15.78 -16.66 -14.93
N PRO A 42 16.90 -16.24 -15.56
CA PRO A 42 18.06 -17.09 -15.82
C PRO A 42 18.74 -17.64 -14.56
N ASP A 43 18.48 -17.02 -13.42
CA ASP A 43 18.94 -17.43 -12.10
C ASP A 43 18.15 -18.64 -11.54
N VAL A 44 16.94 -18.91 -12.07
CA VAL A 44 16.14 -20.08 -11.69
C VAL A 44 16.56 -21.30 -12.52
N LYS A 45 16.95 -22.37 -11.81
CA LYS A 45 17.49 -23.59 -12.42
C LYS A 45 16.63 -24.80 -12.13
N GLN A 46 16.72 -25.81 -12.98
CA GLN A 46 16.06 -27.10 -12.78
C GLN A 46 16.41 -27.69 -11.40
N GLY A 47 15.40 -28.16 -10.67
CA GLY A 47 15.58 -28.78 -9.35
C GLY A 47 15.86 -27.79 -8.21
N MET A 48 15.96 -26.48 -8.48
CA MET A 48 16.09 -25.47 -7.44
C MET A 48 14.87 -25.52 -6.52
N THR A 49 15.13 -25.44 -5.21
CA THR A 49 14.10 -25.32 -4.18
C THR A 49 14.35 -24.09 -3.32
N ILE A 50 13.28 -23.49 -2.80
CA ILE A 50 13.33 -22.32 -1.93
C ILE A 50 12.36 -22.48 -0.76
N THR A 51 12.62 -21.77 0.32
CA THR A 51 11.69 -21.62 1.45
C THR A 51 10.57 -20.64 1.12
N GLN A 52 9.47 -20.69 1.88
CA GLN A 52 8.38 -19.71 1.73
C GLN A 52 8.88 -18.27 1.90
N ALA A 53 9.75 -18.02 2.89
CA ALA A 53 10.31 -16.69 3.12
C ALA A 53 11.15 -16.18 1.93
N GLN A 54 11.90 -17.07 1.27
CA GLN A 54 12.63 -16.73 0.04
C GLN A 54 11.68 -16.44 -1.12
N ALA A 55 10.59 -17.20 -1.26
CA ALA A 55 9.56 -16.93 -2.27
C ALA A 55 8.90 -15.55 -2.04
N ASP A 56 8.57 -15.22 -0.80
CA ASP A 56 7.99 -13.93 -0.42
C ASP A 56 8.95 -12.78 -0.68
N ALA A 57 10.24 -12.94 -0.35
CA ALA A 57 11.26 -11.94 -0.64
C ALA A 57 11.49 -11.74 -2.15
N MET A 58 11.47 -12.82 -2.93
CA MET A 58 11.53 -12.75 -4.41
C MET A 58 10.34 -11.97 -4.96
N LEU A 59 9.13 -12.24 -4.47
CA LEU A 59 7.94 -11.48 -4.90
C LEU A 59 8.10 -9.98 -4.63
N VAL A 60 8.54 -9.58 -3.44
CA VAL A 60 8.75 -8.15 -3.12
C VAL A 60 9.77 -7.51 -4.07
N ASN A 61 10.85 -8.22 -4.40
CA ASN A 61 11.85 -7.72 -5.35
C ASN A 61 11.27 -7.57 -6.76
N ASP A 62 10.51 -8.56 -7.23
CA ASP A 62 9.86 -8.52 -8.55
C ASP A 62 8.84 -7.38 -8.65
N LEU A 63 8.15 -7.07 -7.54
CA LEU A 63 7.15 -6.01 -7.47
C LEU A 63 7.73 -4.62 -7.76
N ALA A 64 9.03 -4.40 -7.52
CA ALA A 64 9.69 -3.11 -7.81
C ALA A 64 9.50 -2.64 -9.26
N LYS A 65 9.50 -3.57 -10.22
CA LYS A 65 9.23 -3.25 -11.64
C LYS A 65 7.80 -2.75 -11.85
N TYR A 66 6.82 -3.36 -11.19
CA TYR A 66 5.40 -3.02 -11.34
C TYR A 66 5.06 -1.72 -10.62
N GLU A 67 5.63 -1.50 -9.43
CA GLU A 67 5.57 -0.23 -8.72
C GLU A 67 6.11 0.92 -9.56
N ALA A 68 7.22 0.71 -10.28
CA ALA A 68 7.80 1.72 -11.15
C ALA A 68 6.83 2.14 -12.28
N TYR A 69 6.05 1.20 -12.83
CA TYR A 69 5.01 1.54 -13.80
C TYR A 69 3.85 2.32 -13.16
N VAL A 70 3.39 1.93 -11.96
CA VAL A 70 2.28 2.63 -11.29
C VAL A 70 2.69 4.05 -10.85
N ASN A 71 3.94 4.25 -10.43
CA ASN A 71 4.49 5.57 -10.10
C ASN A 71 4.78 6.45 -11.33
N ASN A 72 4.73 5.90 -12.54
CA ASN A 72 5.07 6.65 -13.75
C ASN A 72 3.82 7.29 -14.39
N PRO A 73 3.73 8.62 -14.49
CA PRO A 73 2.57 9.31 -15.09
C PRO A 73 2.33 8.97 -16.57
N ALA A 74 3.32 8.45 -17.30
CA ALA A 74 3.14 7.97 -18.67
C ALA A 74 2.25 6.69 -18.74
N TYR A 75 2.17 5.96 -17.64
CA TYR A 75 1.33 4.76 -17.47
C TYR A 75 0.09 5.07 -16.64
N VAL A 76 0.25 5.81 -15.55
CA VAL A 76 -0.84 6.18 -14.64
C VAL A 76 -0.85 7.70 -14.43
N PRO A 77 -1.53 8.47 -15.30
CA PRO A 77 -1.51 9.94 -15.24
C PRO A 77 -1.96 10.53 -13.90
N VAL A 78 -2.85 9.82 -13.19
CA VAL A 78 -3.37 10.20 -11.86
C VAL A 78 -2.51 9.72 -10.69
N THR A 79 -1.31 9.17 -10.93
CA THR A 79 -0.48 8.52 -9.90
C THR A 79 -0.22 9.39 -8.66
N ALA A 80 -0.04 10.69 -8.83
CA ALA A 80 0.15 11.63 -7.72
C ALA A 80 -1.05 11.67 -6.77
N GLN A 81 -2.26 11.46 -7.29
CA GLN A 81 -3.55 11.54 -6.57
C GLN A 81 -3.96 10.22 -5.93
N LEU A 82 -3.27 9.12 -6.24
CA LEU A 82 -3.63 7.81 -5.70
C LEU A 82 -3.37 7.74 -4.21
N ASN A 83 -4.28 7.13 -3.47
CA ASN A 83 -3.99 6.68 -2.12
C ASN A 83 -3.27 5.32 -2.13
N GLN A 84 -2.91 4.80 -0.94
CA GLN A 84 -2.13 3.57 -0.83
C GLN A 84 -2.90 2.34 -1.37
N ASN A 85 -4.18 2.19 -1.07
CA ASN A 85 -4.99 1.06 -1.53
C ASN A 85 -5.20 1.07 -3.05
N GLN A 86 -5.37 2.25 -3.64
CA GLN A 86 -5.47 2.40 -5.10
C GLN A 86 -4.13 2.06 -5.77
N PHE A 87 -3.02 2.50 -5.17
CA PHE A 87 -1.68 2.13 -5.62
C PHE A 87 -1.46 0.61 -5.56
N ASP A 88 -1.85 -0.03 -4.45
CA ASP A 88 -1.74 -1.47 -4.24
C ASP A 88 -2.57 -2.26 -5.26
N ALA A 89 -3.83 -1.88 -5.46
CA ALA A 89 -4.72 -2.53 -6.42
C ALA A 89 -4.22 -2.38 -7.86
N LEU A 90 -3.71 -1.22 -8.25
CA LEU A 90 -3.11 -1.02 -9.58
C LEU A 90 -1.79 -1.78 -9.74
N THR A 91 -1.02 -1.97 -8.66
CA THR A 91 0.20 -2.79 -8.70
C THR A 91 -0.17 -4.27 -8.89
N SER A 92 -1.16 -4.79 -8.16
CA SER A 92 -1.71 -6.15 -8.40
C SER A 92 -2.23 -6.33 -9.81
N PHE A 93 -2.98 -5.34 -10.32
CA PHE A 93 -3.47 -5.34 -11.69
C PHE A 93 -2.32 -5.38 -12.71
N CYS A 94 -1.29 -4.55 -12.50
CA CYS A 94 -0.13 -4.50 -13.38
C CYS A 94 0.69 -5.79 -13.34
N TYR A 95 0.80 -6.45 -12.17
CA TYR A 95 1.43 -7.76 -12.03
C TYR A 95 0.73 -8.80 -12.92
N ASN A 96 -0.61 -8.81 -12.91
CA ASN A 96 -1.41 -9.77 -13.66
C ASN A 96 -1.53 -9.48 -15.16
N CYS A 97 -1.79 -8.22 -15.52
CA CYS A 97 -2.15 -7.83 -16.88
C CYS A 97 -1.00 -7.15 -17.63
N GLY A 98 0.09 -6.81 -16.94
CA GLY A 98 1.23 -6.12 -17.51
C GLY A 98 1.04 -4.61 -17.69
N ALA A 99 2.15 -3.91 -17.91
CA ALA A 99 2.21 -2.45 -17.97
C ALA A 99 1.42 -1.84 -19.15
N GLY A 100 1.32 -2.56 -20.27
CA GLY A 100 0.52 -2.10 -21.43
C GLY A 100 -0.97 -2.01 -21.10
N ASN A 101 -1.51 -3.01 -20.39
CA ASN A 101 -2.89 -2.98 -19.94
C ASN A 101 -3.11 -1.96 -18.82
N LEU A 102 -2.13 -1.78 -17.90
CA LEU A 102 -2.18 -0.72 -16.89
C LEU A 102 -2.32 0.66 -17.55
N ARG A 103 -1.48 0.94 -18.55
CA ARG A 103 -1.55 2.19 -19.32
C ARG A 103 -2.91 2.36 -20.00
N SER A 104 -3.41 1.32 -20.65
CA SER A 104 -4.73 1.34 -21.28
C SER A 104 -5.88 1.52 -20.29
N LEU A 105 -5.73 1.01 -19.06
CA LEU A 105 -6.70 1.20 -17.97
C LEU A 105 -6.71 2.64 -17.45
N CYS A 106 -5.56 3.33 -17.40
CA CYS A 106 -5.47 4.64 -16.77
C CYS A 106 -5.47 5.84 -17.74
N LYS A 107 -5.12 5.62 -19.02
CA LYS A 107 -4.96 6.71 -20.00
C LYS A 107 -6.27 7.50 -20.17
N GLY A 108 -6.21 8.80 -19.87
CA GLY A 108 -7.32 9.73 -20.02
C GLY A 108 -8.51 9.47 -19.08
N ARG A 109 -8.29 8.75 -17.97
CA ARG A 109 -9.34 8.41 -17.00
C ARG A 109 -9.09 9.04 -15.64
N THR A 110 -10.18 9.47 -14.99
CA THR A 110 -10.18 9.81 -13.56
C THR A 110 -10.09 8.55 -12.70
N ILE A 111 -9.80 8.69 -11.41
CA ILE A 111 -9.78 7.58 -10.44
C ILE A 111 -11.11 6.79 -10.46
N ALA A 112 -12.25 7.49 -10.46
CA ALA A 112 -13.57 6.86 -10.54
C ALA A 112 -13.79 6.08 -11.86
N GLN A 113 -13.31 6.64 -12.98
CA GLN A 113 -13.39 5.95 -14.27
C GLN A 113 -12.45 4.73 -14.33
N ILE A 114 -11.29 4.77 -13.68
CA ILE A 114 -10.40 3.60 -13.54
C ILE A 114 -11.13 2.49 -12.79
N ALA A 115 -11.70 2.80 -11.62
CA ALA A 115 -12.48 1.86 -10.82
C ALA A 115 -13.61 1.20 -11.65
N GLY A 116 -14.39 1.99 -12.39
CA GLY A 116 -15.47 1.48 -13.25
C GLY A 116 -15.01 0.64 -14.46
N ASN A 117 -13.73 0.72 -14.86
CA ASN A 117 -13.19 -0.06 -15.98
C ASN A 117 -12.38 -1.29 -15.54
N LEU A 118 -11.97 -1.37 -14.29
CA LEU A 118 -11.18 -2.47 -13.73
C LEU A 118 -11.86 -3.85 -13.96
N PRO A 119 -13.18 -4.03 -13.73
CA PRO A 119 -13.87 -5.32 -13.95
C PRO A 119 -13.88 -5.83 -15.40
N LYS A 120 -13.59 -4.97 -16.39
CA LYS A 120 -13.62 -5.33 -17.81
C LYS A 120 -12.43 -6.20 -18.22
N TYR A 121 -11.37 -6.21 -17.42
CA TYR A 121 -10.15 -6.99 -17.65
C TYR A 121 -10.28 -8.42 -17.09
N ASN A 122 -11.31 -9.13 -17.56
CA ASN A 122 -11.71 -10.44 -17.08
C ASN A 122 -11.61 -11.57 -18.13
N LYS A 123 -10.93 -11.32 -19.25
CA LYS A 123 -10.83 -12.24 -20.38
C LYS A 123 -9.40 -12.71 -20.63
N ALA A 124 -9.25 -13.94 -21.09
CA ALA A 124 -8.04 -14.45 -21.74
C ALA A 124 -8.44 -15.28 -22.97
N GLY A 125 -7.70 -15.15 -24.07
CA GLY A 125 -8.07 -15.81 -25.34
C GLY A 125 -9.49 -15.43 -25.82
N GLY A 126 -9.94 -14.20 -25.54
CA GLY A 126 -11.28 -13.71 -25.87
C GLY A 126 -12.42 -14.21 -24.97
N LYS A 127 -12.18 -15.17 -24.07
CA LYS A 127 -13.21 -15.76 -23.19
C LYS A 127 -13.13 -15.17 -21.78
N VAL A 128 -14.29 -14.91 -21.17
CA VAL A 128 -14.37 -14.49 -19.75
C VAL A 128 -13.94 -15.66 -18.87
N LEU A 129 -13.05 -15.39 -17.91
CA LEU A 129 -12.58 -16.37 -16.94
C LEU A 129 -13.07 -16.02 -15.54
N LYS A 130 -13.73 -16.96 -14.86
CA LYS A 130 -14.23 -16.79 -13.48
C LYS A 130 -13.11 -16.38 -12.50
N GLY A 131 -11.89 -16.88 -12.71
CA GLY A 131 -10.73 -16.48 -11.90
C GLY A 131 -10.39 -15.00 -12.04
N LEU A 132 -10.41 -14.46 -13.26
CA LEU A 132 -10.14 -13.05 -13.51
C LEU A 132 -11.28 -12.16 -13.02
N VAL A 133 -12.54 -12.58 -13.14
CA VAL A 133 -13.69 -11.86 -12.56
C VAL A 133 -13.47 -11.64 -11.05
N ARG A 134 -13.23 -12.72 -10.29
CA ARG A 134 -12.97 -12.64 -8.85
C ARG A 134 -11.76 -11.78 -8.51
N ARG A 135 -10.70 -11.84 -9.33
CA ARG A 135 -9.50 -11.02 -9.13
C ARG A 135 -9.79 -9.53 -9.30
N ARG A 136 -10.46 -9.15 -10.40
CA ARG A 136 -10.81 -7.74 -10.64
C ARG A 136 -11.78 -7.21 -9.59
N GLU A 137 -12.69 -8.04 -9.09
CA GLU A 137 -13.59 -7.68 -7.97
C GLU A 137 -12.81 -7.43 -6.68
N ALA A 138 -11.84 -8.28 -6.34
CA ALA A 138 -11.01 -8.10 -5.15
C ALA A 138 -10.07 -6.88 -5.26
N GLU A 139 -9.48 -6.64 -6.44
CA GLU A 139 -8.71 -5.43 -6.72
C GLU A 139 -9.58 -4.17 -6.64
N LEU A 140 -10.79 -4.20 -7.21
CA LEU A 140 -11.73 -3.08 -7.10
C LEU A 140 -12.17 -2.83 -5.65
N LYS A 141 -12.38 -3.91 -4.88
CA LYS A 141 -12.71 -3.80 -3.45
C LYS A 141 -11.58 -3.11 -2.68
N LEU A 142 -10.32 -3.49 -2.93
CA LEU A 142 -9.18 -2.80 -2.33
C LEU A 142 -9.10 -1.35 -2.82
N PHE A 143 -9.20 -1.11 -4.13
CA PHE A 143 -9.13 0.22 -4.73
C PHE A 143 -10.16 1.21 -4.14
N ASN A 144 -11.35 0.72 -3.80
CA ASN A 144 -12.42 1.52 -3.20
C ASN A 144 -12.38 1.54 -1.65
N ALA A 145 -11.52 0.74 -1.02
CA ALA A 145 -11.38 0.75 0.42
C ALA A 145 -10.69 2.03 0.88
N LYS A 146 -11.16 2.59 1.99
CA LYS A 146 -10.48 3.72 2.65
C LYS A 146 -9.07 3.30 3.06
N CYS A 147 -8.07 4.15 2.82
CA CYS A 147 -6.77 3.96 3.46
C CYS A 147 -6.85 4.46 4.89
N GLU A 148 -6.23 3.74 5.83
CA GLU A 148 -5.90 4.33 7.12
C GLU A 148 -4.99 5.53 6.85
N GLY A 149 -5.51 6.74 7.07
CA GLY A 149 -4.83 8.01 6.79
C GLY A 149 -5.45 8.92 5.73
N ASP A 150 -6.54 8.53 5.06
CA ASP A 150 -7.25 9.40 4.08
C ASP A 150 -8.48 10.13 4.66
N ASP A 151 -8.86 9.87 5.90
CA ASP A 151 -9.84 10.69 6.60
C ASP A 151 -9.06 11.79 7.37
N GLU A 152 -9.12 13.04 6.89
CA GLU A 152 -9.01 14.21 7.76
C GLU A 152 -10.17 14.17 8.75
N ASP A 153 -10.01 13.29 9.73
CA ASP A 153 -10.64 13.24 11.04
C ASP A 153 -9.92 12.07 11.72
N MET A 154 -8.71 12.33 12.22
CA MET A 154 -8.12 11.43 13.21
C MET A 154 -9.08 11.42 14.39
N ALA A 155 -9.96 10.42 14.45
CA ALA A 155 -10.51 9.97 15.72
C ALA A 155 -9.32 9.41 16.51
N MET A 156 -8.49 10.31 17.01
CA MET A 156 -7.45 10.00 17.96
C MET A 156 -8.16 9.53 19.21
N ASP A 157 -7.87 8.31 19.63
CA ASP A 157 -8.42 7.81 20.89
C ASP A 157 -8.06 8.81 22.00
N LYS A 158 -9.09 9.37 22.62
CA LYS A 158 -8.91 10.37 23.66
C LYS A 158 -8.45 9.69 24.94
N ALA A 159 -7.37 10.18 25.51
CA ALA A 159 -6.91 9.83 26.83
C ALA A 159 -7.40 10.88 27.84
N LYS A 160 -8.04 10.43 28.93
CA LYS A 160 -8.28 11.31 30.08
C LYS A 160 -6.95 11.57 30.79
N VAL A 161 -6.53 12.83 30.89
CA VAL A 161 -5.26 13.20 31.52
C VAL A 161 -5.50 13.86 32.88
N ILE A 162 -4.73 13.44 33.88
CA ILE A 162 -4.79 13.98 35.24
C ILE A 162 -3.36 14.40 35.63
N ALA A 163 -3.18 15.67 35.99
CA ALA A 163 -1.93 16.21 36.49
C ALA A 163 -2.20 16.85 37.87
N ASN A 164 -1.34 16.55 38.86
CA ASN A 164 -1.50 17.03 40.24
C ASN A 164 -2.91 16.76 40.82
N GLY A 165 -3.50 15.59 40.50
CA GLY A 165 -4.83 15.18 40.96
C GLY A 165 -6.01 15.88 40.28
N LYS A 166 -5.78 16.82 39.35
CA LYS A 166 -6.81 17.54 38.61
C LYS A 166 -6.87 17.08 37.15
N LYS A 167 -8.07 16.92 36.61
CA LYS A 167 -8.25 16.71 35.16
C LYS A 167 -7.73 17.94 34.41
N ILE A 168 -6.89 17.71 33.40
CA ILE A 168 -6.47 18.73 32.42
C ILE A 168 -7.08 18.40 31.06
N ASP A 169 -6.69 19.14 30.01
CA ASP A 169 -7.13 18.88 28.64
C ASP A 169 -6.90 17.40 28.27
N ASP A 170 -7.85 16.86 27.50
CA ASP A 170 -7.74 15.48 27.03
C ASP A 170 -6.46 15.34 26.17
N GLY A 171 -5.78 14.22 26.38
CA GLY A 171 -4.66 13.79 25.55
C GLY A 171 -5.16 12.92 24.41
N TYR A 172 -4.25 12.58 23.52
CA TYR A 172 -4.51 11.75 22.35
C TYR A 172 -3.54 10.57 22.33
N ILE A 173 -4.04 9.38 22.04
CA ILE A 173 -3.21 8.19 21.89
C ILE A 173 -2.75 8.10 20.43
N ILE A 174 -1.44 8.11 20.22
CA ILE A 174 -0.80 7.94 18.91
C ILE A 174 0.35 6.96 19.09
N ASP A 175 0.37 5.87 18.31
CA ASP A 175 1.42 4.85 18.36
C ASP A 175 1.71 4.31 19.78
N GLY A 176 0.67 4.11 20.59
CA GLY A 176 0.78 3.63 21.97
C GLY A 176 1.29 4.66 22.98
N HIS A 177 1.50 5.91 22.57
CA HIS A 177 1.94 7.01 23.43
C HIS A 177 0.81 8.02 23.64
N VAL A 178 0.73 8.60 24.84
CA VAL A 178 -0.23 9.67 25.13
C VAL A 178 0.42 11.02 24.89
N TYR A 179 -0.10 11.75 23.90
CA TYR A 179 0.28 13.12 23.59
C TYR A 179 -0.68 14.08 24.28
N VAL A 180 -0.13 14.99 25.08
CA VAL A 180 -0.91 15.96 25.85
C VAL A 180 -0.58 17.36 25.32
N PRO A 181 -1.57 18.27 25.17
CA PRO A 181 -1.29 19.65 24.84
C PRO A 181 -0.24 20.25 25.77
N LEU A 182 0.88 20.69 25.19
CA LEU A 182 2.08 21.14 25.91
C LEU A 182 1.78 22.22 26.95
N ARG A 183 0.89 23.16 26.60
CA ARG A 183 0.39 24.22 27.48
C ARG A 183 -0.36 23.66 28.68
N ALA A 184 -1.33 22.77 28.46
CA ALA A 184 -2.14 22.18 29.54
C ALA A 184 -1.25 21.41 30.54
N ALA A 185 -0.27 20.66 30.03
CA ALA A 185 0.68 19.94 30.87
C ALA A 185 1.54 20.91 31.70
N GLY A 186 2.23 21.87 31.07
CA GLY A 186 3.12 22.76 31.85
C GLY A 186 2.39 23.78 32.72
N GLU A 187 1.18 24.25 32.37
CA GLU A 187 0.37 25.08 33.27
C GLU A 187 0.02 24.32 34.55
N ALA A 188 -0.27 23.02 34.45
CA ALA A 188 -0.51 22.17 35.62
C ALA A 188 0.70 22.06 36.54
N PHE A 189 1.92 22.23 36.00
CA PHE A 189 3.18 22.27 36.75
C PHE A 189 3.70 23.69 37.00
N GLY A 190 2.89 24.73 36.76
CA GLY A 190 3.23 26.12 37.05
C GLY A 190 4.27 26.76 36.11
N ALA A 191 4.49 26.17 34.94
CA ALA A 191 5.40 26.68 33.93
C ALA A 191 4.82 27.91 33.20
N LYS A 192 5.72 28.74 32.67
CA LYS A 192 5.39 29.85 31.77
C LYS A 192 5.72 29.47 30.33
N PHE A 193 4.94 30.01 29.40
CA PHE A 193 5.04 29.71 27.98
C PHE A 193 5.23 30.97 27.16
N ASP A 194 6.05 30.85 26.13
CA ASP A 194 6.20 31.85 25.07
C ASP A 194 6.12 31.18 23.69
N TRP A 195 5.65 31.92 22.69
CA TRP A 195 5.50 31.44 21.31
C TRP A 195 6.10 32.43 20.33
N ASP A 196 7.12 31.99 19.60
CA ASP A 196 7.65 32.71 18.45
C ASP A 196 6.98 32.20 17.17
N ASN A 197 6.09 33.03 16.61
CA ASN A 197 5.36 32.69 15.39
C ASN A 197 6.22 32.68 14.11
N LYS A 198 7.37 33.36 14.12
CA LYS A 198 8.29 33.40 12.98
C LYS A 198 9.12 32.13 12.90
N THR A 199 9.64 31.65 14.03
CA THR A 199 10.44 30.42 14.08
C THR A 199 9.61 29.16 14.35
N LYS A 200 8.33 29.32 14.71
CA LYS A 200 7.43 28.23 15.14
C LYS A 200 7.96 27.51 16.38
N THR A 201 8.54 28.28 17.30
CA THR A 201 9.16 27.76 18.53
C THR A 201 8.28 28.04 19.72
N ALA A 202 7.94 26.98 20.48
CA ALA A 202 7.35 27.11 21.81
C ALA A 202 8.46 27.00 22.87
N THR A 203 8.54 27.99 23.76
CA THR A 203 9.50 28.00 24.88
C THR A 203 8.75 27.78 26.18
N ILE A 204 9.27 26.88 27.02
CA ILE A 204 8.73 26.61 28.35
C ILE A 204 9.78 26.97 29.38
N THR A 205 9.38 27.77 30.37
CA THR A 205 10.21 28.06 31.54
C THR A 205 9.52 27.50 32.77
N ALA A 206 10.10 26.45 33.35
CA ALA A 206 9.68 25.95 34.65
C ALA A 206 10.09 26.94 35.75
N LYS A 207 9.33 26.99 36.84
CA LYS A 207 9.73 27.69 38.06
C LYS A 207 10.79 26.91 38.82
#